data_AF-A0A1B2E9R8-F1
#
_entry.id   AF-A0A1B2E9R8-F1
#
_cell.length_a   1.000
_cell.length_b   1.000
_cell.length_c   1.000
_cell.angle_alpha   90.00
_cell.angle_beta   90.00
_cell.angle_gamma   90.00
#
_symmetry.space_group_name_H-M   'P 1'
#
loop_
_entity.id
_entity.type
_entity.pdbx_description
1 polymer ?
#
loop_
_entity_poly.entity_id
_entity_poly.type
_entity_poly.pdbx_seq_one_letter_code
_entity_poly.pdbx_strand_id
1 'polypeptide(L)'
;MLPNRRGESASGEQLVKEVEATLEGYMAEIQQENEQLVELIRKMKEEQSAKLVEQQEQAEQWSARIVELEKKAAASEDRLRAAETQLAKVLSSAADDGKTGAASNSDAEVHMPSIKERYAELFEWYDQGKSIDMIAKASGMQRGEVQLIIQLARQEESV
;
A
#
# COMPACT_ATOMS: atom_id res chain seq x y z
N MET A 1 41.78 -82.10 24.08
CA MET A 1 42.20 -80.68 24.06
C MET A 1 41.63 -80.06 22.79
N LEU A 2 40.50 -79.33 22.88
CA LEU A 2 39.91 -78.63 21.73
C LEU A 2 40.01 -77.11 21.92
N PRO A 3 40.79 -76.41 21.08
CA PRO A 3 40.80 -74.96 20.99
C PRO A 3 39.89 -74.53 19.83
N ASN A 4 38.64 -74.12 20.10
CA ASN A 4 37.80 -73.46 19.08
C ASN A 4 36.82 -72.40 19.61
N ARG A 5 36.79 -72.14 20.92
CA ARG A 5 35.90 -71.12 21.51
C ARG A 5 36.44 -69.69 21.48
N ARG A 6 37.74 -69.50 21.20
CA ARG A 6 38.38 -68.17 21.23
C ARG A 6 38.08 -67.30 20.00
N GLY A 7 37.62 -67.89 18.89
CA GLY A 7 37.30 -67.16 17.64
C GLY A 7 35.94 -66.46 17.67
N GLU A 8 34.89 -67.15 18.15
CA GLU A 8 33.52 -66.57 18.24
C GLU A 8 33.43 -65.41 19.24
N SER A 9 34.20 -65.46 20.34
CA SER A 9 34.25 -64.38 21.33
C SER A 9 34.87 -63.10 20.74
N ALA A 10 35.93 -63.24 19.93
CA ALA A 10 36.60 -62.12 19.28
C ALA A 10 35.71 -61.46 18.21
N SER A 11 34.92 -62.24 17.49
CA SER A 11 33.95 -61.72 16.51
C SER A 11 32.82 -60.92 17.17
N GLY A 12 32.31 -61.36 18.32
CA GLY A 12 31.28 -60.62 19.07
C GLY A 12 31.79 -59.29 19.63
N GLU A 13 33.04 -59.27 20.13
CA GLU A 13 33.69 -58.06 20.64
C GLU A 13 33.97 -57.04 19.53
N GLN A 14 34.29 -57.50 18.32
CA GLN A 14 34.42 -56.66 17.13
C GLN A 14 33.08 -56.06 16.68
N LEU A 15 32.01 -56.85 16.67
CA LEU A 15 30.67 -56.34 16.35
C LEU A 15 30.21 -55.28 17.35
N VAL A 16 30.46 -55.48 18.65
CA VAL A 16 30.13 -54.47 19.68
C VAL A 16 30.93 -53.19 19.46
N LYS A 17 32.23 -53.28 19.12
CA LYS A 17 33.04 -52.10 18.79
C LYS A 17 32.58 -51.38 17.53
N GLU A 18 32.15 -52.09 16.50
CA GLU A 18 31.58 -51.48 15.30
C GLU A 18 30.26 -50.77 15.61
N VAL A 19 29.39 -51.38 16.44
CA VAL A 19 28.15 -50.74 16.90
C VAL A 19 28.45 -49.51 17.77
N GLU A 20 29.41 -49.58 18.70
CA GLU A 20 29.84 -48.43 19.50
C GLU A 20 30.38 -47.29 18.61
N ALA A 21 31.21 -47.60 17.62
CA ALA A 21 31.74 -46.61 16.69
C ALA A 21 30.64 -45.96 15.82
N THR A 22 29.63 -46.74 15.41
CA THR A 22 28.48 -46.18 14.68
C THR A 22 27.60 -45.31 15.57
N LEU A 23 27.37 -45.70 16.83
CA LEU A 23 26.65 -44.88 17.80
C LEU A 23 27.39 -43.59 18.14
N GLU A 24 28.72 -43.63 18.26
CA GLU A 24 29.54 -42.43 18.47
C GLU A 24 29.46 -41.49 17.26
N GLY A 25 29.48 -42.05 16.04
CA GLY A 25 29.21 -41.31 14.81
C GLY A 25 27.83 -40.65 14.79
N TYR A 26 26.77 -41.39 15.12
CA TYR A 26 25.41 -40.85 15.22
C TYR A 26 25.28 -39.76 16.30
N MET A 27 25.92 -39.93 17.46
CA MET A 27 25.89 -38.90 18.49
C MET A 27 26.61 -37.62 18.06
N ALA A 28 27.73 -37.74 17.33
CA ALA A 28 28.42 -36.60 16.76
C ALA A 28 27.59 -35.89 15.69
N GLU A 29 26.91 -36.64 14.83
CA GLU A 29 25.98 -36.10 13.82
C GLU A 29 24.81 -35.36 14.50
N ILE A 30 24.17 -35.95 15.51
CA ILE A 30 23.07 -35.32 16.25
C ILE A 30 23.54 -34.05 16.97
N GLN A 31 24.74 -34.04 17.55
CA GLN A 31 25.30 -32.84 18.16
C GLN A 31 25.51 -31.73 17.12
N GLN A 32 26.06 -32.09 15.96
CA GLN A 32 26.27 -31.16 14.87
C GLN A 32 24.94 -30.59 14.33
N GLU A 33 23.92 -31.43 14.14
CA GLU A 33 22.59 -30.99 13.70
C GLU A 33 21.93 -30.07 14.73
N ASN A 34 22.03 -30.38 16.02
CA ASN A 34 21.51 -29.51 17.08
C ASN A 34 22.20 -28.14 17.07
N GLU A 35 23.52 -28.11 16.91
CA GLU A 35 24.28 -26.86 16.84
C GLU A 35 23.87 -26.02 15.61
N GLN A 36 23.66 -26.68 14.47
CA GLN A 36 23.13 -26.04 13.25
C GLN A 36 21.71 -25.49 13.44
N LEU A 37 20.82 -26.24 14.10
CA LEU A 37 19.46 -25.80 14.38
C LEU A 37 19.44 -24.57 15.30
N VAL A 38 20.28 -24.57 16.34
CA VAL A 38 20.42 -23.42 17.24
C VAL A 38 20.93 -22.20 16.48
N GLU A 39 21.93 -22.37 15.63
CA GLU A 39 22.47 -21.28 14.80
C GLU A 39 21.43 -20.75 13.79
N LEU A 40 20.64 -21.63 13.19
CA LEU A 40 19.55 -21.23 12.30
C LEU A 40 18.47 -20.45 13.04
N ILE A 41 18.03 -20.94 14.21
CA ILE A 41 17.05 -20.24 15.05
C ILE A 41 17.59 -18.88 15.48
N ARG A 42 18.88 -18.79 15.81
CA ARG A 42 19.54 -17.53 16.15
C ARG A 42 19.45 -16.54 14.98
N LYS A 43 19.85 -16.96 13.78
CA LYS A 43 19.74 -16.13 12.57
C LYS A 43 18.31 -15.71 12.28
N MET A 44 17.35 -16.64 12.35
CA MET A 44 15.93 -16.33 12.17
C MET A 44 15.43 -15.32 13.19
N LYS A 45 15.85 -15.42 14.45
CA LYS A 45 15.49 -14.48 15.51
C LYS A 45 16.10 -13.10 15.27
N GLU A 46 17.36 -13.03 14.84
CA GLU A 46 18.04 -11.77 14.49
C GLU A 46 17.34 -11.09 13.29
N GLU A 47 17.04 -11.84 12.23
CA GLU A 47 16.29 -11.35 11.07
C GLU A 47 14.87 -10.90 11.43
N GLN A 48 14.15 -11.66 12.27
CA GLN A 48 12.83 -11.26 12.74
C GLN A 48 12.89 -10.00 13.59
N SER A 49 13.88 -9.87 14.47
CA SER A 49 14.08 -8.67 15.27
C SER A 49 14.35 -7.45 14.39
N ALA A 50 15.19 -7.59 13.35
CA ALA A 50 15.45 -6.52 12.39
C ALA A 50 14.19 -6.11 11.63
N LYS A 51 13.40 -7.08 11.15
CA LYS A 51 12.12 -6.82 10.47
C LYS A 51 11.10 -6.13 11.38
N LEU A 52 11.03 -6.51 12.66
CA LEU A 52 10.13 -5.86 13.62
C LEU A 52 10.51 -4.40 13.84
N VAL A 53 11.80 -4.09 13.96
CA VAL A 53 12.28 -2.70 14.08
C VAL A 53 11.94 -1.91 12.82
N GLU A 54 12.21 -2.45 11.64
CA GLU A 54 11.88 -1.79 10.37
C GLU A 54 10.36 -1.52 10.25
N GLN A 55 9.52 -2.50 10.60
CA GLN A 55 8.07 -2.33 10.60
C GLN A 55 7.59 -1.30 11.61
N GLN A 56 8.22 -1.24 12.79
CA GLN A 56 7.92 -0.24 13.81
C GLN A 56 8.26 1.17 13.31
N GLU A 57 9.46 1.35 12.73
CA GLU A 57 9.88 2.63 12.16
C GLU A 57 8.96 3.07 11.02
N GLN A 58 8.53 2.14 10.16
CA GLN A 58 7.53 2.43 9.14
C GLN A 58 6.23 2.88 9.82
N ALA A 59 5.67 2.11 10.75
CA ALA A 59 4.42 2.48 11.42
C ALA A 59 4.47 3.88 12.06
N GLU A 60 5.60 4.24 12.67
CA GLU A 60 5.83 5.59 13.21
C GLU A 60 5.84 6.66 12.11
N GLN A 61 6.50 6.42 10.98
CA GLN A 61 6.50 7.33 9.82
C GLN A 61 5.08 7.52 9.25
N TRP A 62 4.31 6.44 9.11
CA TRP A 62 2.92 6.51 8.63
C TRP A 62 2.04 7.28 9.60
N SER A 63 2.17 7.03 10.91
CA SER A 63 1.44 7.77 11.95
C SER A 63 1.77 9.27 11.92
N ALA A 64 3.06 9.63 11.83
CA ALA A 64 3.48 11.01 11.70
C ALA A 64 2.91 11.69 10.45
N ARG A 65 2.87 10.97 9.33
CA ARG A 65 2.30 11.46 8.07
C ARG A 65 0.79 11.69 8.17
N ILE A 66 0.06 10.81 8.84
CA ILE A 66 -1.38 10.98 9.09
C ILE A 66 -1.62 12.27 9.88
N VAL A 67 -0.89 12.48 10.99
CA VAL A 67 -1.01 13.70 11.81
C VAL A 67 -0.71 14.97 10.99
N GLU A 68 0.30 14.92 10.12
CA GLU A 68 0.62 16.06 9.24
C GLU A 68 -0.52 16.35 8.24
N LEU A 69 -1.10 15.31 7.65
CA LEU A 69 -2.22 15.44 6.72
C LEU A 69 -3.49 15.91 7.43
N GLU A 70 -3.80 15.40 8.61
CA GLU A 70 -4.91 15.86 9.45
C GLU A 70 -4.76 17.35 9.79
N LYS A 71 -3.55 17.80 10.16
CA LYS A 71 -3.27 19.21 10.41
C LYS A 71 -3.48 20.08 9.16
N LYS A 72 -3.06 19.61 7.99
CA LYS A 72 -3.27 20.32 6.71
C LYS A 72 -4.75 20.37 6.34
N ALA A 73 -5.48 19.28 6.54
CA ALA A 73 -6.92 19.21 6.32
C ALA A 73 -7.67 20.18 7.24
N ALA A 74 -7.39 20.16 8.55
CA ALA A 74 -7.97 21.10 9.51
C ALA A 74 -7.70 22.57 9.12
N ALA A 75 -6.45 22.90 8.74
CA ALA A 75 -6.11 24.25 8.29
C ALA A 75 -6.83 24.65 6.99
N SER A 76 -7.09 23.71 6.08
CA SER A 76 -7.86 23.97 4.87
C SER A 76 -9.34 24.17 5.15
N GLU A 77 -9.90 23.40 6.10
CA GLU A 77 -11.28 23.52 6.54
C GLU A 77 -11.52 24.86 7.25
N ASP A 78 -10.60 25.30 8.10
CA ASP A 78 -10.65 26.62 8.76
C ASP A 78 -10.62 27.76 7.74
N ARG A 79 -9.79 27.65 6.69
CA ARG A 79 -9.75 28.64 5.61
C ARG A 79 -11.05 28.65 4.81
N LEU A 80 -11.61 27.49 4.51
CA LEU A 80 -12.88 27.38 3.80
C LEU A 80 -14.02 28.00 4.63
N ARG A 81 -14.11 27.68 5.92
CA ARG A 81 -15.07 28.29 6.84
C ARG A 81 -14.92 29.81 6.91
N ALA A 82 -13.69 30.32 6.98
CA ALA A 82 -13.45 31.76 6.98
C ALA A 82 -13.93 32.41 5.67
N ALA A 83 -13.66 31.79 4.52
CA ALA A 83 -14.12 32.26 3.22
C ALA A 83 -15.65 32.20 3.08
N GLU A 84 -16.29 31.13 3.55
CA GLU A 84 -17.75 30.99 3.61
C GLU A 84 -18.39 32.06 4.49
N THR A 85 -17.80 32.35 5.66
CA THR A 85 -18.30 33.39 6.56
C THR A 85 -18.16 34.79 5.95
N GLN A 86 -17.05 35.04 5.24
CA GLN A 86 -16.85 36.29 4.50
C GLN A 86 -17.86 36.42 3.35
N LEU A 87 -18.10 35.36 2.59
CA LEU A 87 -19.08 35.34 1.51
C LEU A 87 -20.49 35.58 2.05
N ALA A 88 -20.88 34.91 3.15
CA ALA A 88 -22.16 35.12 3.81
C ALA A 88 -22.33 36.57 4.29
N LYS A 89 -21.27 37.20 4.80
CA LYS A 89 -21.28 38.62 5.19
C LYS A 89 -21.47 39.55 3.99
N VAL A 90 -20.80 39.29 2.87
CA VAL A 90 -20.95 40.08 1.63
C VAL A 90 -22.36 39.97 1.06
N LEU A 91 -22.92 38.76 1.03
CA LEU A 91 -24.30 38.51 0.59
C LEU A 91 -25.33 39.18 1.51
N SER A 92 -25.08 39.18 2.82
CA SER A 92 -25.92 39.88 3.81
C SER A 92 -25.85 41.41 3.67
N SER A 93 -24.69 42.00 3.37
CA SER A 93 -24.59 43.45 3.13
C SER A 93 -25.19 43.87 1.78
N ALA A 94 -25.10 43.02 0.75
CA ALA A 94 -25.72 43.28 -0.55
C ALA A 94 -27.25 43.24 -0.51
N ALA A 95 -27.85 42.52 0.45
CA ALA A 95 -29.29 42.50 0.68
C ALA A 95 -29.81 43.76 1.42
N ASP A 96 -28.94 44.47 2.14
CA ASP A 96 -29.29 45.69 2.90
C ASP A 96 -29.15 46.97 2.04
N ASP A 97 -28.26 46.98 1.04
CA ASP A 97 -28.08 48.09 0.09
C ASP A 97 -29.08 48.06 -1.11
N GLY A 98 -30.09 47.20 -1.06
CA GLY A 98 -31.07 46.97 -2.12
C GLY A 98 -32.16 48.04 -2.30
N LYS A 99 -31.86 49.33 -2.12
CA LYS A 99 -32.79 50.41 -2.49
C LYS A 99 -32.12 51.68 -3.00
N THR A 100 -31.28 51.58 -4.03
CA THR A 100 -31.21 52.54 -5.17
C THR A 100 -30.12 52.11 -6.14
N GLY A 101 -30.44 51.96 -7.42
CA GLY A 101 -29.44 51.98 -8.49
C GLY A 101 -29.63 50.90 -9.54
N ALA A 102 -30.32 51.27 -10.61
CA ALA A 102 -30.55 50.46 -11.78
C ALA A 102 -29.26 50.11 -12.55
N ALA A 103 -29.29 48.89 -13.12
CA ALA A 103 -28.72 48.51 -14.41
C ALA A 103 -27.19 48.60 -14.61
N SER A 104 -26.53 47.47 -14.42
CA SER A 104 -25.66 46.88 -15.45
C SER A 104 -25.47 45.39 -15.18
N ASN A 105 -26.44 44.57 -15.63
CA ASN A 105 -26.23 43.13 -15.78
C ASN A 105 -25.23 42.91 -16.92
N SER A 106 -23.96 42.74 -16.57
CA SER A 106 -23.11 41.84 -17.34
C SER A 106 -23.34 40.44 -16.79
N ASP A 107 -24.21 39.68 -17.46
CA ASP A 107 -24.25 38.22 -17.33
C ASP A 107 -22.87 37.70 -17.72
N ALA A 108 -22.02 37.49 -16.72
CA ALA A 108 -20.92 36.55 -16.82
C ALA A 108 -21.45 35.24 -16.23
N GLU A 109 -22.19 34.50 -17.06
CA GLU A 109 -22.40 33.07 -16.81
C GLU A 109 -21.02 32.45 -16.64
N VAL A 110 -20.70 32.07 -15.40
CA VAL A 110 -19.58 31.17 -15.15
C VAL A 110 -20.01 29.82 -15.71
N HIS A 111 -19.86 29.63 -17.02
CA HIS A 111 -19.86 28.33 -17.65
C HIS A 111 -18.71 27.55 -17.02
N MET A 112 -19.02 26.75 -16.00
CA MET A 112 -18.11 25.69 -15.60
C MET A 112 -17.94 24.80 -16.82
N PRO A 113 -16.70 24.60 -17.33
CA PRO A 113 -16.50 23.79 -18.51
C PRO A 113 -17.06 22.40 -18.25
N SER A 114 -17.91 21.92 -19.16
CA SER A 114 -18.57 20.61 -19.04
C SER A 114 -17.51 19.51 -18.85
N ILE A 115 -17.88 18.39 -18.24
CA ILE A 115 -16.97 17.25 -18.07
C ILE A 115 -16.38 16.80 -19.42
N LYS A 116 -17.10 16.95 -20.54
CA LYS A 116 -16.56 16.70 -21.89
C LYS A 116 -15.45 17.68 -22.28
N GLU A 117 -15.56 18.96 -21.92
CA GLU A 117 -14.57 19.99 -22.27
C GLU A 117 -13.28 19.85 -21.46
N ARG A 118 -13.39 19.45 -20.19
CA ARG A 118 -12.23 19.18 -19.32
C ARG A 118 -11.43 17.95 -19.73
N TYR A 119 -12.07 16.98 -20.38
CA TYR A 119 -11.46 15.72 -20.81
C TYR A 119 -11.60 15.48 -22.32
N ALA A 120 -11.54 16.54 -23.13
CA ALA A 120 -11.75 16.46 -24.58
C ALA A 120 -10.81 15.46 -25.27
N GLU A 121 -9.53 15.44 -24.88
CA GLU A 121 -8.52 14.51 -25.42
C GLU A 121 -8.85 13.03 -25.11
N LEU A 122 -9.49 12.77 -23.97
CA LEU A 122 -9.91 11.42 -23.57
C LEU A 122 -11.08 10.94 -24.44
N PHE A 123 -12.02 11.83 -24.75
CA PHE A 123 -13.15 11.54 -25.64
C PHE A 123 -12.71 11.39 -27.10
N GLU A 124 -11.76 12.18 -27.59
CA GLU A 124 -11.20 11.99 -28.93
C GLU A 124 -10.63 10.57 -29.12
N TRP A 125 -9.92 10.06 -28.11
CA TRP A 125 -9.35 8.72 -28.17
C TRP A 125 -10.39 7.62 -28.01
N TYR A 126 -11.46 7.88 -27.25
CA TYR A 126 -12.61 6.98 -27.13
C TYR A 126 -13.40 6.90 -28.43
N ASP A 127 -13.65 8.03 -29.10
CA ASP A 127 -14.35 8.12 -30.38
C ASP A 127 -13.53 7.51 -31.53
N GLN A 128 -12.20 7.54 -31.42
CA GLN A 128 -11.28 6.79 -32.30
C GLN A 128 -11.34 5.27 -32.08
N GLY A 129 -12.15 4.77 -31.14
CA GLY A 129 -12.34 3.35 -30.86
C GLY A 129 -11.19 2.69 -30.10
N LYS A 130 -10.33 3.47 -29.44
CA LYS A 130 -9.23 2.92 -28.63
C LYS A 130 -9.79 2.26 -27.36
N SER A 131 -9.14 1.20 -26.90
CA SER A 131 -9.54 0.53 -25.68
C SER A 131 -9.37 1.43 -24.46
N ILE A 132 -10.25 1.28 -23.48
CA ILE A 132 -10.21 2.02 -22.19
C ILE A 132 -8.83 1.89 -21.53
N ASP A 133 -8.19 0.73 -21.66
CA ASP A 133 -6.85 0.48 -21.11
C ASP A 133 -5.74 1.26 -21.82
N MET A 134 -5.87 1.51 -23.13
CA MET A 134 -4.93 2.37 -23.85
C MET A 134 -5.12 3.84 -23.49
N ILE A 135 -6.37 4.27 -23.33
CA ILE A 135 -6.70 5.63 -22.92
C ILE A 135 -6.19 5.89 -21.49
N ALA A 136 -6.41 4.96 -20.57
CA ALA A 136 -5.89 5.01 -19.19
C ALA A 136 -4.36 5.16 -19.17
N LYS A 137 -3.64 4.36 -19.97
CA LYS A 137 -2.18 4.44 -20.08
C LYS A 137 -1.69 5.75 -20.69
N ALA A 138 -2.37 6.26 -21.70
CA ALA A 138 -1.92 7.43 -22.43
C ALA A 138 -2.34 8.76 -21.76
N SER A 139 -3.42 8.76 -20.98
CA SER A 139 -3.85 9.90 -20.16
C SER A 139 -3.33 9.85 -18.71
N GLY A 140 -2.62 8.77 -18.33
CA GLY A 140 -2.04 8.59 -16.98
C GLY A 140 -3.07 8.34 -15.87
N MET A 141 -4.30 7.97 -16.22
CA MET A 141 -5.41 7.74 -15.29
C MET A 141 -5.69 6.25 -15.08
N GLN A 142 -6.38 5.89 -14.00
CA GLN A 142 -6.76 4.48 -13.76
C GLN A 142 -7.96 4.09 -14.63
N ARG A 143 -8.06 2.80 -15.01
CA ARG A 143 -9.19 2.27 -15.82
C ARG A 143 -10.56 2.64 -15.25
N GLY A 144 -10.68 2.65 -13.91
CA GLY A 144 -11.91 3.01 -13.21
C GLY A 144 -12.27 4.49 -13.35
N GLU A 145 -11.29 5.39 -13.37
CA GLU A 145 -11.50 6.83 -13.55
C GLU A 145 -11.94 7.16 -14.97
N VAL A 146 -11.32 6.54 -15.98
CA VAL A 146 -11.71 6.68 -17.39
C VAL A 146 -13.15 6.22 -17.60
N GLN A 147 -13.54 5.08 -17.02
CA GLN A 147 -14.90 4.56 -17.11
C GLN A 147 -15.92 5.46 -16.40
N LEU A 148 -15.55 6.02 -15.25
CA LEU A 148 -16.39 6.94 -14.47
C LEU A 148 -16.62 8.26 -15.22
N ILE A 149 -15.57 8.83 -15.83
CA ILE A 149 -15.65 10.08 -16.62
C ILE A 149 -16.58 9.90 -17.82
N ILE A 150 -16.47 8.78 -18.55
CA ILE A 150 -17.36 8.46 -19.68
C ILE A 150 -18.82 8.36 -19.21
N GLN A 151 -19.05 7.74 -18.06
CA GLN A 151 -20.40 7.58 -17.51
C GLN A 151 -21.01 8.91 -17.03
N LEU A 152 -20.22 9.76 -16.36
CA LEU A 152 -20.62 11.09 -15.91
C LEU A 152 -20.94 12.01 -17.08
N ALA A 153 -20.11 12.03 -18.12
CA ALA A 153 -20.35 12.83 -19.32
C ALA A 153 -21.66 12.43 -20.04
N ARG A 154 -22.00 11.14 -20.04
CA ARG A 154 -23.25 10.63 -20.59
C ARG A 154 -24.47 10.99 -19.73
N GLN A 155 -24.28 11.13 -18.42
CA GLN A 155 -25.32 11.62 -17.51
C GLN A 155 -25.53 13.14 -17.65
N GLU A 156 -24.46 13.93 -17.82
CA GLU A 156 -24.57 15.37 -18.12
C GLU A 156 -25.32 15.65 -19.42
N GLU A 157 -25.17 14.83 -20.45
CA GLU A 157 -25.86 15.00 -21.75
C GLU A 157 -27.36 14.58 -21.70
N SER A 158 -27.77 13.89 -20.64
CA SER A 158 -29.15 13.43 -20.43
C SER A 158 -29.95 14.34 -19.49
N VAL A 159 -29.36 15.42 -18.98
CA VAL A 159 -29.97 16.43 -18.10
C VAL A 159 -30.18 17.72 -18.91
#